data_AF-A0A554KYP2-F1
#
_entry.id   AF-A0A554KYP2-F1
#
_cell.length_a   1.000
_cell.length_b   1.000
_cell.length_c   1.000
_cell.angle_alpha   90.00
_cell.angle_beta   90.00
_cell.angle_gamma   90.00
#
_symmetry.space_group_name_H-M   'P 1'
#
loop_
_entity.id
_entity.type
_entity.pdbx_description
1 polymer ?
#
loop_
_entity_poly.entity_id
_entity_poly.type
_entity_poly.pdbx_seq_one_letter_code
_entity_poly.pdbx_strand_id
1 'polypeptide(L)' 'MRADKKRAKVNLAIKTAFKKAVSGVRKKPTKKNLEKVFSKLDLATKKGVIKKNKAARLKSRLASRIK' A
#
# COMPACT_ATOMS: atom_id res chain seq x y z
N MET A 1 -26.42 -7.76 1.34
CA MET A 1 -25.66 -7.00 2.37
C MET A 1 -24.68 -7.80 3.25
N ARG A 2 -24.66 -9.15 3.28
CA ARG A 2 -23.68 -9.92 4.11
C ARG A 2 -22.31 -10.07 3.43
N ALA A 3 -22.30 -10.35 2.13
CA ALA A 3 -21.07 -10.50 1.34
C ALA A 3 -20.27 -9.19 1.24
N ASP A 4 -20.96 -8.06 1.09
CA ASP A 4 -20.34 -6.74 0.99
C ASP A 4 -19.59 -6.36 2.26
N LYS A 5 -20.19 -6.64 3.43
CA LYS A 5 -19.54 -6.44 4.74
C LYS A 5 -18.27 -7.28 4.88
N LYS A 6 -18.29 -8.54 4.42
CA LYS A 6 -17.10 -9.42 4.41
C LYS A 6 -16.01 -8.87 3.49
N ARG A 7 -16.37 -8.50 2.25
CA ARG A 7 -15.44 -7.88 1.28
C ARG A 7 -14.86 -6.57 1.79
N ALA A 8 -15.69 -5.73 2.42
CA ALA A 8 -15.27 -4.47 3.02
C ALA A 8 -14.24 -4.68 4.14
N LYS A 9 -14.43 -5.67 5.02
CA LYS A 9 -13.47 -6.01 6.09
C LYS A 9 -12.11 -6.40 5.53
N VAL A 10 -12.08 -7.26 4.51
CA VAL A 10 -10.82 -7.67 3.84
C VAL A 10 -10.16 -6.48 3.12
N ASN A 11 -10.94 -5.69 2.37
CA ASN A 11 -10.44 -4.51 1.68
C ASN A 11 -9.90 -3.46 2.66
N LEU A 12 -10.53 -3.30 3.83
CA LEU A 12 -10.06 -2.42 4.88
C LEU A 12 -8.73 -2.91 5.45
N ALA A 13 -8.57 -4.21 5.72
CA ALA A 13 -7.30 -4.77 6.18
C ALA A 13 -6.16 -4.53 5.18
N ILE A 14 -6.41 -4.72 3.88
CA ILE A 14 -5.42 -4.43 2.83
C ILE A 14 -5.12 -2.93 2.78
N LYS A 15 -6.14 -2.07 2.86
CA LYS A 15 -5.97 -0.61 2.88
C LYS A 15 -5.14 -0.13 4.06
N THR A 16 -5.41 -0.64 5.26
CA THR A 16 -4.67 -0.25 6.46
C THR A 16 -3.24 -0.78 6.43
N ALA A 17 -3.01 -1.99 5.92
CA ALA A 17 -1.68 -2.57 5.80
C ALA A 17 -0.74 -1.72 4.94
N PHE A 18 -1.14 -1.34 3.72
CA PHE A 18 -0.26 -0.51 2.88
C PHE A 18 -0.12 0.91 3.46
N LYS A 19 -1.18 1.49 4.05
CA LYS A 19 -1.10 2.82 4.69
C LYS A 19 -0.11 2.83 5.86
N LYS A 20 -0.11 1.80 6.71
CA LYS A 20 0.86 1.62 7.81
C LYS A 20 2.28 1.46 7.28
N ALA A 21 2.47 0.69 6.21
CA ALA A 21 3.78 0.55 5.58
C ALA A 21 4.28 1.90 5.02
N VAL A 22 3.40 2.67 4.35
CA VAL A 22 3.71 4.01 3.82
C VAL A 22 4.07 4.98 4.94
N SER A 23 3.35 4.98 6.07
CA SER A 23 3.70 5.83 7.21
C SER A 23 5.04 5.41 7.83
N GLY A 24 5.36 4.11 7.84
CA GLY A 24 6.66 3.59 8.24
C GLY A 24 7.82 4.16 7.40
N VAL A 25 7.69 4.14 6.07
CA VAL A 25 8.70 4.74 5.16
C VAL A 25 8.80 6.25 5.36
N ARG A 26 7.68 6.95 5.59
CA ARG A 26 7.70 8.40 5.85
C ARG A 26 8.48 8.77 7.13
N LYS A 27 8.42 7.92 8.17
CA LYS A 27 9.14 8.14 9.42
C LYS A 27 10.60 7.71 9.33
N LYS A 28 10.85 6.56 8.68
CA LYS A 28 12.18 5.94 8.54
C LYS A 28 12.38 5.48 7.09
N PRO A 29 12.92 6.34 6.21
CA PRO A 29 13.12 6.02 4.81
C PRO A 29 14.35 5.09 4.66
N THR A 30 14.11 3.78 4.78
CA THR A 30 15.13 2.74 4.57
C THR A 30 14.77 1.86 3.38
N LYS A 31 15.77 1.29 2.69
CA LYS A 31 15.56 0.38 1.54
C LYS A 31 14.64 -0.80 1.90
N LYS A 32 14.87 -1.42 3.07
CA LYS A 32 14.03 -2.52 3.58
C LYS A 32 12.58 -2.13 3.81
N ASN A 33 12.31 -0.89 4.23
CA ASN A 33 10.92 -0.41 4.38
C ASN A 33 10.29 -0.10 3.02
N LEU A 34 11.07 0.37 2.05
CA LEU A 34 10.60 0.63 0.69
C LEU A 34 10.15 -0.67 0.00
N GLU A 35 10.96 -1.71 0.06
CA GLU A 35 10.64 -3.05 -0.48
C GLU A 35 9.32 -3.57 0.11
N LYS A 36 9.17 -3.49 1.44
CA LYS A 36 7.93 -3.86 2.13
C LYS A 36 6.72 -3.07 1.62
N VAL A 37 6.87 -1.76 1.40
CA VAL A 37 5.77 -0.94 0.86
C VAL A 37 5.42 -1.34 -0.56
N PHE A 38 6.41 -1.57 -1.42
CA PHE A 38 6.19 -1.93 -2.82
C PHE A 38 5.41 -3.24 -2.93
N SER A 39 5.83 -4.28 -2.20
CA SER A 39 5.12 -5.56 -2.16
C SER A 39 3.66 -5.41 -1.68
N LYS A 40 3.41 -4.57 -0.68
CA LYS A 40 2.03 -4.32 -0.18
C LYS A 40 1.19 -3.51 -1.17
N LEU A 41 1.78 -2.54 -1.89
CA LEU A 41 1.09 -1.77 -2.93
C LEU A 41 0.75 -2.65 -4.15
N ASP A 42 1.64 -3.54 -4.53
CA ASP A 42 1.42 -4.47 -5.65
C ASP A 42 0.31 -5.48 -5.32
N LEU A 43 0.32 -6.03 -4.11
CA LEU A 43 -0.76 -6.88 -3.64
C LEU A 43 -2.11 -6.14 -3.64
N ALA A 44 -2.15 -4.89 -3.14
CA ALA A 44 -3.36 -4.08 -3.13
C ALA A 44 -3.87 -3.77 -4.54
N THR A 45 -2.97 -3.64 -5.52
CA THR A 45 -3.31 -3.43 -6.93
C THR A 45 -3.83 -4.72 -7.56
N LYS A 46 -3.17 -5.86 -7.33
CA LYS A 46 -3.60 -7.19 -7.81
C LYS A 46 -4.98 -7.56 -7.28
N LYS A 47 -5.29 -7.19 -6.04
CA LYS A 47 -6.61 -7.43 -5.42
C LYS A 47 -7.66 -6.37 -5.79
N GLY A 48 -7.34 -5.40 -6.66
CA GLY A 48 -8.28 -4.37 -7.10
C GLY A 48 -8.67 -3.34 -6.04
N VAL A 49 -7.96 -3.31 -4.90
CA VAL A 49 -8.25 -2.39 -3.77
C VAL A 49 -7.82 -0.96 -4.10
N ILE A 50 -6.80 -0.80 -4.94
CA ILE A 50 -6.33 0.48 -5.47
C ILE A 50 -6.10 0.39 -6.99
N LYS A 51 -6.30 1.51 -7.69
CA LYS A 51 -6.00 1.62 -9.13
C LYS A 51 -4.49 1.62 -9.39
N LYS A 52 -4.06 1.08 -10.54
CA LYS A 52 -2.66 1.00 -10.98
C LYS A 52 -1.93 2.34 -10.89
N ASN A 53 -2.55 3.42 -11.39
CA ASN A 53 -1.96 4.77 -11.37
C ASN A 53 -1.72 5.29 -9.94
N LYS A 54 -2.59 4.92 -8.99
CA LYS A 54 -2.41 5.29 -7.59
C LYS A 54 -1.21 4.58 -6.97
N ALA A 55 -1.02 3.30 -7.28
CA ALA A 55 0.14 2.54 -6.84
C ALA A 55 1.43 3.11 -7.43
N ALA A 56 1.48 3.34 -8.74
CA ALA A 56 2.62 3.92 -9.43
C ALA A 56 3.03 5.28 -8.84
N ARG A 57 2.06 6.18 -8.63
CA ARG A 57 2.29 7.49 -8.00
C ARG A 57 2.86 7.37 -6.58
N LEU A 58 2.38 6.40 -5.79
CA LEU A 58 2.91 6.18 -4.44
C LEU A 58 4.32 5.61 -4.47
N LYS A 59 4.64 4.68 -5.39
CA LYS A 59 5.99 4.15 -5.55
C LYS A 59 6.98 5.24 -5.91
N SER A 60 6.69 6.03 -6.94
CA SER A 60 7.53 7.14 -7.41
C SER A 60 7.81 8.16 -6.28
N ARG A 61 6.77 8.61 -5.57
CA ARG A 61 6.91 9.58 -4.46
C ARG A 61 7.70 9.05 -3.25
N LEU A 62 7.73 7.74 -3.04
CA LEU A 62 8.48 7.14 -1.92
C LEU A 62 9.92 6.84 -2.32
N ALA A 63 10.15 6.42 -3.56
CA ALA A 63 11.49 6.24 -4.11
C ALA A 63 12.26 7.56 -4.07
N SER A 64 11.63 8.68 -4.45
CA SER A 64 12.25 10.01 -4.45
C SER A 64 12.60 10.56 -3.05
N ARG A 65 12.14 9.91 -1.98
CA ARG A 65 12.39 10.33 -0.58
C ARG A 65 13.54 9.58 0.07
N ILE A 66 14.07 8.56 -0.59
CA ILE A 66 15.25 7.85 -0.16
C ILE A 66 16.40 8.45 -0.95
N LYS A 67 17.33 9.09 -0.24
CA LYS A 67 18.59 9.58 -0.79
C LYS A 67 19.67 8.57 -0.43
#